data_AF-A0A6G0T1C8-F1
#
_entry.id   AF-A0A6G0T1C8-F1
#
_cell.length_a   1.000
_cell.length_b   1.000
_cell.length_c   1.000
_cell.angle_alpha   90.00
_cell.angle_beta   90.00
_cell.angle_gamma   90.00
#
_symmetry.space_group_name_H-M   'P 1'
#
loop_
_entity.id
_entity.type
_entity.pdbx_description
1 polymer ?
#
loop_
_entity_poly.entity_id
_entity_poly.type
_entity_poly.pdbx_seq_one_letter_code
_entity_poly.pdbx_strand_id
1 'polypeptide(L)'
;MSYKKLLVHHHVSGSQYGNCLPESMLNNTTLSDSILLYDDECNVNLEHTPSYVHDHNYIDTYIKLSPYIDGVTDYTSGFIARKVTKKINCNICKHFLVDNSNESLLIKLKDRNDALVRPSKDVSYICKVIEKNIKCKDLKYIFSKNVMNKIYLETKREVYTSVFSGMDNHVSGQSLFTNHRDQLLTLIISCYVHLRLKSIGKQQEQSRIGIRKKLTKLILFSNE
;
A
#
# COMPACT_ATOMS: atom_id res chain seq x y z
N MET A 1 7.53 36.60 33.30
CA MET A 1 8.89 36.95 32.85
C MET A 1 9.03 36.50 31.41
N SER A 2 8.68 37.41 30.51
CA SER A 2 8.47 37.17 29.07
C SER A 2 9.79 37.25 28.32
N TYR A 3 10.12 36.24 27.52
CA TYR A 3 11.27 36.28 26.59
C TYR A 3 10.96 37.29 25.48
N LYS A 4 11.49 38.49 25.67
CA LYS A 4 11.38 39.66 24.80
C LYS A 4 12.39 39.48 23.64
N LYS A 5 11.86 39.26 22.44
CA LYS A 5 12.42 39.55 21.11
C LYS A 5 13.96 39.69 21.01
N LEU A 6 14.63 38.66 20.50
CA LEU A 6 15.90 38.80 19.79
C LEU A 6 15.60 39.02 18.30
N LEU A 7 15.31 40.27 17.95
CA LEU A 7 15.41 40.78 16.58
C LEU A 7 16.89 41.09 16.33
N VAL A 8 17.63 40.11 15.84
CA VAL A 8 18.98 40.33 15.33
C VAL A 8 18.83 40.87 13.91
N HIS A 9 19.04 42.17 13.74
CA HIS A 9 19.26 42.77 12.42
C HIS A 9 20.58 42.20 11.87
N HIS A 10 20.51 41.11 11.11
CA HIS A 10 21.58 40.77 10.19
C HIS A 10 21.49 41.75 9.02
N HIS A 11 22.37 42.75 9.02
CA HIS A 11 22.66 43.52 7.83
C HIS A 11 23.42 42.58 6.87
N VAL A 12 22.68 41.82 6.05
CA VAL A 12 23.27 41.01 4.99
C VAL A 12 23.63 41.96 3.86
N SER A 13 24.87 42.42 3.85
CA SER A 13 25.44 43.13 2.71
C SER A 13 25.60 42.13 1.56
N GLY A 14 24.86 42.34 0.46
CA GLY A 14 24.94 41.49 -0.72
C GLY A 14 26.36 41.48 -1.30
N SER A 15 26.88 40.30 -1.62
CA SER A 15 28.16 40.17 -2.31
C SER A 15 28.03 40.66 -3.76
N GLN A 16 29.01 41.42 -4.24
CA GLN A 16 29.07 41.91 -5.63
C GLN A 16 29.19 40.79 -6.68
N TYR A 17 29.40 39.54 -6.25
CA TYR A 17 29.52 38.34 -7.09
C TYR A 17 28.41 37.30 -6.83
N GLY A 18 27.28 37.70 -6.24
CA GLY A 18 26.15 36.79 -6.06
C GLY A 18 25.51 36.46 -7.41
N ASN A 19 25.45 35.18 -7.78
CA ASN A 19 24.79 34.68 -9.00
C ASN A 19 23.24 34.75 -8.93
N CYS A 20 22.67 35.82 -8.39
CA CYS A 20 21.24 36.07 -8.41
C CYS A 20 20.94 37.02 -9.56
N LEU A 21 20.41 36.49 -10.65
CA LEU A 21 19.83 37.31 -11.72
C LEU A 21 18.67 38.13 -11.14
N PRO A 22 18.58 39.45 -11.40
CA PRO A 22 17.46 40.27 -10.92
C PRO A 22 16.13 39.78 -11.51
N GLU A 23 15.08 39.76 -10.67
CA GLU A 23 13.69 39.41 -11.00
C GLU A 23 13.08 40.22 -12.17
N SER A 24 13.75 41.29 -12.62
CA SER A 24 13.32 42.15 -13.73
C SER A 24 13.62 41.58 -15.13
N MET A 25 14.03 40.32 -15.26
CA MET A 25 14.29 39.64 -16.54
C MET A 25 13.29 38.51 -16.86
N LEU A 26 12.27 38.28 -16.03
CA LEU A 26 11.12 37.45 -16.41
C LEU A 26 10.22 38.25 -17.35
N ASN A 27 10.50 38.17 -18.65
CA ASN A 27 9.58 38.63 -19.67
C ASN A 27 8.37 37.67 -19.72
N ASN A 28 7.27 38.15 -19.13
CA ASN A 28 5.94 37.58 -19.15
C ASN A 28 5.56 37.20 -20.60
N THR A 29 5.70 35.93 -20.95
CA THR A 29 5.11 35.43 -22.21
C THR A 29 3.64 35.15 -21.91
N THR A 30 2.81 36.12 -22.28
CA THR A 30 1.36 36.05 -22.32
C THR A 30 0.90 34.85 -23.15
N LEU A 31 0.19 33.91 -22.53
CA LEU A 31 -0.69 32.96 -23.23
C LEU A 31 -2.02 32.92 -22.46
N SER A 32 -2.84 33.89 -22.86
CA SER A 32 -4.29 33.98 -22.88
C SER A 32 -5.11 32.98 -22.07
N ASP A 33 -5.80 33.53 -21.06
CA ASP A 33 -7.07 33.02 -20.57
C ASP A 33 -8.08 32.94 -21.72
N SER A 34 -8.56 31.73 -22.00
CA SER A 34 -9.96 31.45 -22.32
C SER A 34 -10.14 29.98 -22.72
N ILE A 35 -11.34 29.46 -22.40
CA ILE A 35 -11.99 28.27 -22.99
C ILE A 35 -12.03 27.02 -22.08
N LEU A 36 -13.12 27.01 -21.27
CA LEU A 36 -14.11 25.94 -21.05
C LEU A 36 -14.04 25.05 -19.79
N LEU A 37 -14.94 25.40 -18.88
CA LEU A 37 -15.71 24.48 -18.03
C LEU A 37 -16.35 23.39 -18.90
N TYR A 38 -16.09 22.11 -18.59
CA TYR A 38 -17.03 21.02 -18.88
C TYR A 38 -17.06 20.06 -17.69
N ASP A 39 -18.25 20.00 -17.08
CA ASP A 39 -18.80 18.85 -16.39
C ASP A 39 -19.01 17.77 -17.45
N ASP A 40 -18.52 16.55 -17.25
CA ASP A 40 -18.98 15.42 -18.08
C ASP A 40 -18.84 14.08 -17.36
N GLU A 41 -19.99 13.40 -17.25
CA GLU A 41 -20.14 12.04 -16.79
C GLU A 41 -19.31 11.10 -17.68
N CYS A 42 -18.35 10.38 -17.10
CA CYS A 42 -17.57 9.40 -17.84
C CYS A 42 -18.37 8.11 -18.04
N ASN A 43 -19.16 8.08 -19.11
CA ASN A 43 -19.64 6.85 -19.74
C ASN A 43 -19.05 6.78 -21.17
N VAL A 44 -17.98 6.00 -21.37
CA VAL A 44 -17.44 5.75 -22.71
C VAL A 44 -17.11 4.27 -22.89
N ASN A 45 -17.93 3.62 -23.71
CA ASN A 45 -17.64 2.35 -24.35
C ASN A 45 -16.38 2.49 -25.22
N LEU A 46 -15.35 1.69 -24.95
CA LEU A 46 -14.08 1.75 -25.67
C LEU A 46 -14.07 0.70 -26.79
N GLU A 47 -14.54 1.08 -27.97
CA GLU A 47 -14.29 0.33 -29.20
C GLU A 47 -12.80 0.43 -29.60
N HIS A 48 -12.27 -0.72 -30.01
CA HIS A 48 -10.86 -0.94 -30.36
C HIS A 48 -10.41 -0.05 -31.52
N THR A 49 -9.40 0.78 -31.28
CA THR A 49 -8.54 1.35 -32.34
C THR A 49 -7.08 0.96 -32.05
N PRO A 50 -6.31 0.50 -33.05
CA PRO A 50 -4.96 -0.01 -32.81
C PRO A 50 -4.01 1.18 -32.62
N SER A 51 -3.72 1.52 -31.36
CA SER A 51 -2.87 2.65 -31.02
C SER A 51 -1.39 2.32 -31.20
N TYR A 52 -0.72 3.19 -31.96
CA TYR A 52 0.72 3.41 -32.05
C TYR A 52 1.49 3.00 -30.78
N VAL A 53 2.40 2.04 -30.94
CA VAL A 53 3.39 1.65 -29.95
C VAL A 53 4.52 2.69 -30.00
N HIS A 54 4.53 3.67 -29.11
CA HIS A 54 5.72 4.15 -28.36
C HIS A 54 5.36 5.41 -27.55
N ASP A 55 4.71 5.22 -26.40
CA ASP A 55 4.91 6.10 -25.26
C ASP A 55 4.78 5.24 -24.01
N HIS A 56 5.60 5.49 -23.00
CA HIS A 56 5.74 4.59 -21.85
C HIS A 56 4.37 4.27 -21.26
N ASN A 57 4.06 2.98 -21.05
CA ASN A 57 2.78 2.56 -20.50
C ASN A 57 2.74 2.87 -18.98
N TYR A 58 2.62 4.17 -18.66
CA TYR A 58 2.50 4.69 -17.30
C TYR A 58 1.25 4.12 -16.61
N ILE A 59 0.20 3.84 -17.39
CA ILE A 59 -1.04 3.22 -16.90
C ILE A 59 -0.76 1.81 -16.36
N ASP A 60 -0.04 0.97 -17.11
CA ASP A 60 0.38 -0.36 -16.64
C ASP A 60 1.24 -0.29 -15.38
N THR A 61 2.12 0.72 -15.30
CA THR A 61 3.01 0.92 -14.15
C THR A 61 2.24 1.35 -12.90
N TYR A 62 1.19 2.15 -13.07
CA TYR A 62 0.31 2.57 -11.98
C TYR A 62 -0.50 1.39 -11.42
N ILE A 63 -1.01 0.53 -12.31
CA ILE A 63 -1.87 -0.62 -11.97
C ILE A 63 -1.06 -1.79 -11.38
N LYS A 64 0.21 -1.97 -11.77
CA LYS A 64 1.06 -3.06 -11.27
C LYS A 64 1.74 -2.70 -9.94
N LEU A 65 1.97 -3.71 -9.10
CA LEU A 65 2.83 -3.57 -7.92
C LEU A 65 4.29 -3.47 -8.39
N SER A 66 5.06 -2.57 -7.78
CA SER A 66 6.51 -2.54 -8.06
C SER A 66 7.17 -3.79 -7.48
N PRO A 67 8.30 -4.27 -8.03
CA PRO A 67 8.99 -5.45 -7.50
C PRO A 67 9.33 -5.34 -6.00
N TYR A 68 9.60 -4.12 -5.53
CA TYR A 68 9.80 -3.85 -4.11
C TYR A 68 8.54 -4.10 -3.28
N ILE A 69 7.40 -3.51 -3.67
CA ILE A 69 6.14 -3.71 -2.95
C ILE A 69 5.71 -5.18 -3.02
N ASP A 70 5.95 -5.84 -4.14
CA ASP A 70 5.67 -7.26 -4.29
C ASP A 70 6.45 -8.11 -3.28
N GLY A 71 7.76 -7.89 -3.18
CA GLY A 71 8.61 -8.56 -2.18
C GLY A 71 8.19 -8.26 -0.73
N VAL A 72 7.84 -7.01 -0.42
CA VAL A 72 7.35 -6.64 0.92
C VAL A 72 6.01 -7.31 1.22
N THR A 73 5.14 -7.43 0.22
CA THR A 73 3.84 -8.10 0.34
C THR A 73 4.03 -9.59 0.61
N ASP A 74 4.97 -10.25 -0.07
CA ASP A 74 5.32 -11.65 0.19
C ASP A 74 5.91 -11.86 1.60
N TYR A 75 6.79 -10.96 2.04
CA TYR A 75 7.30 -11.02 3.41
C TYR A 75 6.16 -10.85 4.44
N THR A 76 5.23 -9.93 4.17
CA THR A 76 4.09 -9.66 5.05
C THR A 76 3.08 -10.81 5.04
N SER A 77 2.87 -11.46 3.90
CA SER A 77 1.94 -12.60 3.77
C SER A 77 2.41 -13.79 4.61
N GLY A 78 3.73 -13.98 4.82
CA GLY A 78 4.26 -14.95 5.79
C GLY A 78 3.82 -14.68 7.24
N PHE A 79 3.80 -13.40 7.64
CA PHE A 79 3.23 -13.00 8.94
C PHE A 79 1.73 -13.30 9.03
N ILE A 80 0.98 -13.06 7.95
CA ILE A 80 -0.46 -13.37 7.88
C ILE A 80 -0.70 -14.87 8.00
N ALA A 81 0.00 -15.69 7.20
CA ALA A 81 -0.08 -17.15 7.25
C ALA A 81 0.15 -17.65 8.68
N ARG A 82 1.24 -17.20 9.34
CA ARG A 82 1.52 -17.54 10.74
C ARG A 82 0.38 -17.16 11.69
N LYS A 83 -0.19 -15.97 11.52
CA LYS A 83 -1.25 -15.45 12.38
C LYS A 83 -2.57 -16.21 12.18
N VAL A 84 -2.92 -16.55 10.95
CA VAL A 84 -4.13 -17.33 10.63
C VAL A 84 -3.97 -18.78 11.09
N THR A 85 -2.81 -19.41 10.87
CA THR A 85 -2.50 -20.77 11.34
C THR A 85 -2.68 -20.90 12.86
N LYS A 86 -2.30 -19.88 13.64
CA LYS A 86 -2.50 -19.85 15.10
C LYS A 86 -3.97 -19.69 15.52
N LYS A 87 -4.83 -19.18 14.63
CA LYS A 87 -6.25 -18.90 14.92
C LYS A 87 -7.17 -20.07 14.56
N ILE A 88 -6.75 -20.96 13.67
CA ILE A 88 -7.57 -22.06 13.18
C ILE A 88 -7.15 -23.41 13.79
N ASN A 89 -8.12 -24.30 13.96
CA ASN A 89 -7.89 -25.64 14.52
C ASN A 89 -7.80 -26.71 13.43
N CYS A 90 -8.40 -26.49 12.26
CA CYS A 90 -8.44 -27.47 11.18
C CYS A 90 -7.05 -27.65 10.53
N ASN A 91 -6.49 -28.86 10.63
CA ASN A 91 -5.16 -29.16 10.09
C ASN A 91 -5.10 -29.11 8.56
N ILE A 92 -6.17 -29.56 7.87
CA ILE A 92 -6.26 -29.48 6.41
C ILE A 92 -6.15 -28.02 5.96
N CYS A 93 -6.91 -27.11 6.57
CA CYS A 93 -6.82 -25.67 6.26
C CYS A 93 -5.44 -25.08 6.55
N LYS A 94 -4.72 -25.57 7.57
CA LYS A 94 -3.35 -25.10 7.86
C LYS A 94 -2.38 -25.45 6.73
N HIS A 95 -2.52 -26.61 6.08
CA HIS A 95 -1.69 -26.99 4.95
C HIS A 95 -1.83 -26.05 3.75
N PHE A 96 -3.01 -25.46 3.54
CA PHE A 96 -3.24 -24.48 2.48
C PHE A 96 -2.62 -23.10 2.76
N LEU A 97 -2.15 -22.82 3.98
CA LEU A 97 -1.61 -21.51 4.36
C LEU A 97 -0.10 -21.37 4.19
N VAL A 98 0.64 -22.48 4.21
CA VAL A 98 2.11 -22.49 4.31
C VAL A 98 2.68 -23.35 3.19
N ASP A 99 3.73 -22.88 2.55
CA ASP A 99 4.44 -23.61 1.50
C ASP A 99 5.94 -23.42 1.69
N ASN A 100 6.63 -24.49 2.04
CA ASN A 100 8.07 -24.46 2.30
C ASN A 100 8.89 -24.23 1.02
N SER A 101 8.30 -24.36 -0.16
CA SER A 101 8.96 -24.12 -1.44
C SER A 101 8.95 -22.65 -1.86
N ASN A 102 8.27 -21.76 -1.14
CA ASN A 102 8.16 -20.35 -1.53
C ASN A 102 9.50 -19.61 -1.35
N GLU A 103 10.01 -19.05 -2.45
CA GLU A 103 11.35 -18.49 -2.56
C GLU A 103 11.43 -16.97 -2.46
N SER A 104 10.53 -16.30 -1.74
CA SER A 104 10.58 -14.84 -1.58
C SER A 104 11.96 -14.37 -1.10
N LEU A 105 12.61 -13.51 -1.89
CA LEU A 105 13.95 -12.99 -1.62
C LEU A 105 14.04 -12.31 -0.25
N LEU A 106 13.06 -11.48 0.11
CA LEU A 106 13.05 -10.78 1.40
C LEU A 106 12.90 -11.75 2.57
N ILE A 107 12.14 -12.83 2.40
CA ILE A 107 12.05 -13.87 3.43
C ILE A 107 13.43 -14.52 3.59
N LYS A 108 14.04 -14.98 2.50
CA LYS A 108 15.39 -15.59 2.52
C LYS A 108 16.44 -14.69 3.20
N LEU A 109 16.44 -13.39 2.89
CA LEU A 109 17.39 -12.43 3.45
C LEU A 109 17.15 -12.10 4.94
N LYS A 110 15.89 -12.15 5.40
CA LYS A 110 15.52 -11.78 6.78
C LYS A 110 15.39 -12.98 7.71
N ASP A 111 15.35 -14.18 7.16
CA ASP A 111 15.19 -15.40 7.94
C ASP A 111 16.40 -15.63 8.84
N ARG A 112 16.12 -16.10 10.06
CA ARG A 112 17.13 -16.41 11.07
C ARG A 112 16.77 -17.76 11.64
N ASN A 113 17.57 -18.77 11.28
CA ASN A 113 17.38 -20.16 11.71
C ASN A 113 15.99 -20.72 11.37
N ASP A 114 15.53 -20.47 10.14
CA ASP A 114 14.27 -21.02 9.59
C ASP A 114 13.02 -20.69 10.43
N ALA A 115 13.04 -19.52 11.08
CA ALA A 115 12.00 -19.08 12.01
C ALA A 115 10.85 -18.31 11.33
N LEU A 116 11.04 -17.91 10.07
CA LEU A 116 10.01 -17.22 9.28
C LEU A 116 9.10 -18.22 8.56
N VAL A 117 7.79 -17.97 8.65
CA VAL A 117 6.79 -18.77 7.93
C VAL A 117 6.80 -18.37 6.47
N ARG A 118 6.97 -19.37 5.59
CA ARG A 118 6.83 -19.23 4.15
C ARG A 118 5.36 -19.39 3.75
N PRO A 119 4.70 -18.33 3.26
CA PRO A 119 3.28 -18.37 2.91
C PRO A 119 3.05 -19.24 1.67
N SER A 120 1.88 -19.84 1.55
CA SER A 120 1.48 -20.46 0.28
C SER A 120 1.32 -19.43 -0.83
N LYS A 121 1.42 -19.88 -2.09
CA LYS A 121 1.24 -19.03 -3.27
C LYS A 121 -0.11 -18.32 -3.24
N ASP A 122 -1.16 -19.01 -2.81
CA ASP A 122 -2.50 -18.46 -2.66
C ASP A 122 -2.57 -17.33 -1.63
N VAL A 123 -1.96 -17.52 -0.45
CA VAL A 123 -1.93 -16.48 0.60
C VAL A 123 -1.17 -15.25 0.11
N SER A 124 -0.04 -15.44 -0.58
CA SER A 124 0.71 -14.36 -1.22
C SER A 124 -0.13 -13.64 -2.28
N TYR A 125 -0.78 -14.37 -3.18
CA TYR A 125 -1.63 -13.80 -4.22
C TYR A 125 -2.78 -12.98 -3.64
N ILE A 126 -3.48 -13.49 -2.63
CA ILE A 126 -4.56 -12.75 -1.93
C ILE A 126 -4.02 -11.43 -1.37
N CYS A 127 -2.85 -11.45 -0.71
CA CYS A 127 -2.26 -10.24 -0.16
C CYS A 127 -1.89 -9.23 -1.26
N LYS A 128 -1.38 -9.69 -2.41
CA LYS A 128 -1.05 -8.84 -3.57
C LYS A 128 -2.29 -8.20 -4.18
N VAL A 129 -3.38 -8.93 -4.31
CA VAL A 129 -4.68 -8.39 -4.78
C VAL A 129 -5.18 -7.31 -3.82
N ILE A 130 -5.13 -7.55 -2.51
CA ILE A 130 -5.52 -6.53 -1.52
C ILE A 130 -4.62 -5.30 -1.63
N GLU A 131 -3.31 -5.49 -1.79
CA GLU A 131 -2.35 -4.39 -1.90
C GLU A 131 -2.64 -3.52 -3.12
N LYS A 132 -2.92 -4.14 -4.27
CA LYS A 132 -3.36 -3.48 -5.49
C LYS A 132 -4.67 -2.71 -5.26
N ASN A 133 -5.65 -3.35 -4.64
CA ASN A 133 -6.95 -2.74 -4.36
C ASN A 133 -6.85 -1.55 -3.40
N ILE A 134 -5.90 -1.54 -2.46
CA ILE A 134 -5.64 -0.40 -1.58
C ILE A 134 -4.86 0.69 -2.29
N LYS A 135 -3.81 0.34 -3.04
CA LYS A 135 -2.90 1.29 -3.71
C LYS A 135 -3.62 2.14 -4.74
N CYS A 136 -4.58 1.58 -5.46
CA CYS A 136 -5.35 2.30 -6.48
C CYS A 136 -6.40 3.26 -5.91
N LYS A 137 -6.54 3.36 -4.57
CA LYS A 137 -7.56 4.19 -3.92
C LYS A 137 -6.91 5.38 -3.23
N ASP A 138 -7.60 6.50 -3.30
CA ASP A 138 -7.25 7.74 -2.62
C ASP A 138 -7.59 7.70 -1.13
N LEU A 139 -6.96 8.58 -0.35
CA LEU A 139 -7.13 8.61 1.11
C LEU A 139 -8.59 8.86 1.52
N LYS A 140 -9.36 9.62 0.73
CA LYS A 140 -10.78 9.86 0.97
C LYS A 140 -11.58 8.54 0.93
N TYR A 141 -11.30 7.68 -0.04
CA TYR A 141 -11.89 6.34 -0.10
C TYR A 141 -11.45 5.48 1.10
N ILE A 142 -10.15 5.51 1.44
CA ILE A 142 -9.60 4.72 2.55
C ILE A 142 -10.22 5.08 3.90
N PHE A 143 -10.54 6.35 4.13
CA PHE A 143 -11.22 6.81 5.35
C PHE A 143 -12.75 6.83 5.24
N SER A 144 -13.32 6.29 4.16
CA SER A 144 -14.77 6.21 4.00
C SER A 144 -15.41 5.17 4.94
N LYS A 145 -16.70 5.36 5.23
CA LYS A 145 -17.47 4.42 6.04
C LYS A 145 -17.45 3.03 5.40
N ASN A 146 -17.30 1.99 6.23
CA ASN A 146 -17.32 0.59 5.83
C ASN A 146 -16.22 0.17 4.83
N VAL A 147 -15.09 0.90 4.77
CA VAL A 147 -13.98 0.59 3.85
C VAL A 147 -13.50 -0.87 3.95
N MET A 148 -13.46 -1.44 5.16
CA MET A 148 -13.08 -2.83 5.40
C MET A 148 -13.95 -3.80 4.60
N ASN A 149 -15.27 -3.60 4.65
CA ASN A 149 -16.22 -4.47 3.96
C ASN A 149 -16.17 -4.27 2.44
N LYS A 150 -15.94 -3.03 1.98
CA LYS A 150 -15.78 -2.74 0.55
C LYS A 150 -14.56 -3.47 -0.02
N ILE A 151 -13.39 -3.31 0.61
CA ILE A 151 -12.16 -3.99 0.20
C ILE A 151 -12.33 -5.51 0.31
N TYR A 152 -13.00 -6.01 1.35
CA TYR A 152 -13.29 -7.43 1.51
C TYR A 152 -14.11 -7.99 0.34
N LEU A 153 -15.22 -7.34 -0.02
CA LEU A 153 -16.09 -7.79 -1.11
C LEU A 153 -15.41 -7.68 -2.48
N GLU A 154 -14.67 -6.60 -2.73
CA GLU A 154 -13.87 -6.41 -3.94
C GLU A 154 -12.84 -7.55 -4.07
N THR A 155 -12.05 -7.77 -3.03
CA THR A 155 -11.02 -8.82 -3.01
C THR A 155 -11.63 -10.22 -3.13
N LYS A 156 -12.66 -10.52 -2.34
CA LYS A 156 -13.31 -11.84 -2.34
C LYS A 156 -13.82 -12.19 -3.74
N ARG A 157 -14.46 -11.24 -4.43
CA ARG A 157 -14.97 -11.45 -5.79
C ARG A 157 -13.86 -11.82 -6.78
N GLU A 158 -12.69 -11.19 -6.66
CA GLU A 158 -11.56 -11.41 -7.55
C GLU A 158 -10.87 -12.76 -7.29
N VAL A 159 -10.69 -13.13 -6.02
CA VAL A 159 -9.84 -14.29 -5.66
C VAL A 159 -10.61 -15.58 -5.40
N TYR A 160 -11.91 -15.54 -5.12
CA TYR A 160 -12.63 -16.69 -4.55
C TYR A 160 -12.48 -17.97 -5.38
N THR A 161 -12.52 -17.88 -6.71
CA THR A 161 -12.44 -19.03 -7.62
C THR A 161 -11.01 -19.49 -7.89
N SER A 162 -10.02 -18.59 -7.80
CA SER A 162 -8.64 -18.85 -8.21
C SER A 162 -7.75 -19.42 -7.11
N VAL A 163 -8.15 -19.29 -5.83
CA VAL A 163 -7.34 -19.69 -4.67
C VAL A 163 -7.85 -20.96 -4.00
N PHE A 164 -6.95 -21.71 -3.37
CA PHE A 164 -7.22 -22.96 -2.65
C PHE A 164 -7.81 -24.05 -3.54
N SER A 165 -7.26 -24.18 -4.76
CA SER A 165 -7.57 -25.29 -5.65
C SER A 165 -7.28 -26.63 -4.95
N GLY A 166 -8.25 -27.54 -4.97
CA GLY A 166 -8.16 -28.82 -4.26
C GLY A 166 -8.76 -28.85 -2.85
N MET A 167 -9.26 -27.72 -2.34
CA MET A 167 -10.02 -27.72 -1.09
C MET A 167 -11.49 -28.13 -1.28
N ASP A 168 -11.94 -28.35 -2.51
CA ASP A 168 -13.34 -28.66 -2.85
C ASP A 168 -13.81 -29.97 -2.18
N ASN A 169 -12.95 -30.99 -2.15
CA ASN A 169 -13.24 -32.25 -1.45
C ASN A 169 -13.38 -32.06 0.07
N HIS A 170 -12.57 -31.17 0.66
CA HIS A 170 -12.61 -30.85 2.10
C HIS A 170 -13.86 -30.03 2.47
N VAL A 171 -14.37 -29.24 1.53
CA VAL A 171 -15.54 -28.38 1.70
C VAL A 171 -16.84 -29.05 1.27
N SER A 172 -16.76 -30.19 0.57
CA SER A 172 -17.92 -30.97 0.14
C SER A 172 -18.83 -31.31 1.32
N GLY A 173 -20.14 -31.06 1.17
CA GLY A 173 -21.14 -31.26 2.23
C GLY A 173 -21.22 -30.15 3.29
N GLN A 174 -20.40 -29.10 3.21
CA GLN A 174 -20.52 -27.92 4.07
C GLN A 174 -21.48 -26.89 3.49
N SER A 175 -21.99 -26.00 4.34
CA SER A 175 -22.81 -24.85 3.94
C SER A 175 -22.07 -23.94 2.95
N LEU A 176 -22.80 -23.43 1.95
CA LEU A 176 -22.27 -22.56 0.89
C LEU A 176 -21.60 -21.28 1.43
N PHE A 177 -22.13 -20.70 2.51
CA PHE A 177 -21.70 -19.40 3.03
C PHE A 177 -20.86 -19.48 4.30
N THR A 178 -20.69 -20.66 4.87
CA THR A 178 -19.94 -20.85 6.13
C THR A 178 -18.97 -22.00 6.05
N ASN A 179 -18.59 -22.42 4.85
CA ASN A 179 -17.58 -23.45 4.68
C ASN A 179 -16.18 -22.97 5.08
N HIS A 180 -15.27 -23.92 5.25
CA HIS A 180 -13.90 -23.65 5.62
C HIS A 180 -13.16 -22.75 4.62
N ARG A 181 -13.48 -22.80 3.31
CA ARG A 181 -12.89 -21.91 2.29
C ARG A 181 -13.24 -20.46 2.55
N ASP A 182 -14.53 -20.21 2.76
CA ASP A 182 -15.06 -18.88 3.02
C ASP A 182 -14.50 -18.30 4.32
N GLN A 183 -14.47 -19.12 5.37
CA GLN A 183 -13.90 -18.75 6.66
C GLN A 183 -12.40 -18.44 6.54
N LEU A 184 -11.62 -19.31 5.87
CA LEU A 184 -10.18 -19.13 5.69
C LEU A 184 -9.88 -17.84 4.91
N LEU A 185 -10.59 -17.63 3.80
CA LEU A 185 -10.45 -16.44 2.97
C LEU A 185 -10.81 -15.18 3.76
N THR A 186 -11.91 -15.23 4.52
CA THR A 186 -12.34 -14.12 5.37
C THR A 186 -11.31 -13.77 6.43
N LEU A 187 -10.67 -14.78 7.04
CA LEU A 187 -9.62 -14.57 8.03
C LEU A 187 -8.37 -13.91 7.42
N ILE A 188 -7.92 -14.39 6.25
CA ILE A 188 -6.74 -13.84 5.56
C ILE A 188 -6.99 -12.40 5.15
N ILE A 189 -8.08 -12.13 4.43
CA ILE A 189 -8.42 -10.79 3.93
C ILE A 189 -8.56 -9.82 5.10
N SER A 190 -9.37 -10.16 6.10
CA SER A 190 -9.59 -9.28 7.26
C SER A 190 -8.29 -8.99 8.01
N CYS A 191 -7.41 -9.99 8.16
CA CYS A 191 -6.14 -9.82 8.85
C CYS A 191 -5.20 -8.88 8.10
N TYR A 192 -5.07 -9.03 6.77
CA TYR A 192 -4.17 -8.21 5.97
C TYR A 192 -4.71 -6.78 5.80
N VAL A 193 -6.00 -6.60 5.48
CA VAL A 193 -6.61 -5.27 5.35
C VAL A 193 -6.46 -4.48 6.66
N HIS A 194 -6.73 -5.11 7.81
CA HIS A 194 -6.57 -4.45 9.11
C HIS A 194 -5.11 -4.02 9.35
N LEU A 195 -4.14 -4.88 9.01
CA LEU A 195 -2.72 -4.56 9.13
C LEU A 195 -2.33 -3.36 8.25
N ARG A 196 -2.78 -3.33 6.99
CA ARG A 196 -2.47 -2.25 6.05
C ARG A 196 -3.14 -0.93 6.42
N LEU A 197 -4.42 -0.94 6.80
CA LEU A 197 -5.09 0.28 7.25
C LEU A 197 -4.45 0.86 8.51
N LYS A 198 -4.03 0.01 9.46
CA LYS A 198 -3.26 0.45 10.63
C LYS A 198 -1.91 1.07 10.24
N SER A 199 -1.23 0.50 9.26
CA SER A 199 0.03 1.06 8.72
C SER A 199 -0.20 2.43 8.09
N ILE A 200 -1.24 2.58 7.26
CA ILE A 200 -1.60 3.85 6.61
C ILE A 200 -1.95 4.90 7.66
N GLY A 201 -2.77 4.55 8.66
CA GLY A 201 -3.10 5.45 9.76
C GLY A 201 -1.87 5.96 10.51
N LYS A 202 -0.92 5.06 10.82
CA LYS A 202 0.37 5.44 11.44
C LYS A 202 1.21 6.36 10.56
N GLN A 203 1.23 6.16 9.25
CA GLN A 203 1.95 7.03 8.32
C GLN A 203 1.34 8.44 8.30
N GLN A 204 0.01 8.55 8.33
CA GLN A 204 -0.70 9.83 8.40
C GLN A 204 -0.51 10.57 9.74
N GLU A 205 -0.32 9.83 10.83
CA GLU A 205 0.02 10.42 12.12
C GLU A 205 1.46 10.95 12.12
N GLN A 206 2.41 10.15 11.59
CA GLN A 206 3.82 10.53 11.52
C GLN A 206 4.07 11.74 10.62
N SER A 207 3.34 11.89 9.51
CA SER A 207 3.46 13.07 8.65
C SER A 207 3.02 14.36 9.34
N ARG A 208 2.15 14.28 10.35
CA ARG A 208 1.71 15.43 11.16
C ARG A 208 2.71 15.81 12.26
N ILE A 209 3.54 14.87 12.71
CA ILE A 209 4.57 15.11 13.72
C ILE A 209 5.84 15.58 13.00
N GLY A 210 6.18 16.86 13.15
CA GLY A 210 7.42 17.40 12.56
C GLY A 210 8.65 16.59 12.96
N ILE A 211 9.47 16.21 11.97
CA ILE A 211 10.68 15.38 12.13
C ILE A 211 11.57 15.89 13.27
N ARG A 212 11.65 17.22 13.42
CA ARG A 212 12.41 17.88 14.48
C ARG A 212 11.97 17.45 15.88
N LYS A 213 10.66 17.36 16.17
CA LYS A 213 10.12 16.90 17.47
C LYS A 213 10.42 15.43 17.75
N LYS A 214 10.53 14.60 16.71
CA LYS A 214 10.90 13.18 16.82
C LYS A 214 12.39 13.02 17.13
N LEU A 215 13.23 13.81 16.47
CA LEU A 215 14.69 13.77 16.63
C LEU A 215 15.18 14.48 17.91
N THR A 216 14.41 15.39 18.51
CA THR A 216 14.82 16.04 19.77
C THR A 216 15.14 15.02 20.86
N LYS A 217 14.38 13.92 20.92
CA LYS A 217 14.67 12.83 21.86
C LYS A 217 15.97 12.09 21.52
N LEU A 218 16.23 11.81 20.23
CA LEU A 218 17.46 11.12 19.83
C LEU A 218 18.73 11.96 20.03
N ILE A 219 18.64 13.27 19.82
CA ILE A 219 19.77 14.20 20.01
C ILE A 219 20.07 14.39 21.51
N LEU A 220 19.04 14.35 22.38
CA LEU A 220 19.24 14.41 23.82
C LEU A 220 19.99 13.18 24.35
N PHE A 221 19.73 11.98 23.81
CA PHE A 221 20.38 10.74 24.25
C PHE A 221 21.71 10.43 23.53
N SER A 222 22.12 11.20 22.53
CA SER A 222 23.43 11.01 21.88
C SER A 222 24.57 11.74 22.60
N ASN A 223 24.24 12.63 23.53
CA ASN A 223 25.18 13.47 24.26
C ASN A 223 25.24 13.14 25.77
N GLU A 224 24.66 12.00 26.18
CA GLU A 224 24.87 11.36 27.49
C GLU A 224 25.84 10.19 27.33
#